data_AF-A0A959MNH4-F1
#
_entry.id   AF-A0A959MNH4-F1
#
_cell.length_a   1.000
_cell.length_b   1.000
_cell.length_c   1.000
_cell.angle_alpha   90.00
_cell.angle_beta   90.00
_cell.angle_gamma   90.00
#
_symmetry.space_group_name_H-M   'P 1'
#
loop_
_entity.id
_entity.type
_entity.pdbx_description
1 polymer ?
#
loop_
_entity_poly.entity_id
_entity_poly.type
_entity_poly.pdbx_seq_one_letter_code
_entity_poly.pdbx_strand_id
1 'polypeptide(L)'
;MVDGAPKTTGTFSVDGSGKLSKSSFDIDSDDLSSATAFILTIEPNPDPSPNPSDVHLIAGDFNGSSASLSVGHGAALGDNFSSISGKYILATPTNGADTDEKSGIWFLDLSSGSPAVGLDLPTLPAGWKYEGWTVINGVPVTSGTFTSVTEVDDADPFSSTQPGPPFPGEDYLVNAPNGLTFPTDLSGGTAVISIEPDPD
;
A
#
# COMPACT_ATOMS: atom_id res chain seq x y z
N MET A 1 -20.19 -13.96 1.00
CA MET A 1 -20.83 -13.38 2.19
C MET A 1 -22.21 -13.95 2.34
N VAL A 2 -22.49 -14.65 3.45
CA VAL A 2 -23.75 -15.38 3.66
C VAL A 2 -24.31 -14.98 5.01
N ASP A 3 -25.53 -14.43 5.04
CA ASP A 3 -26.19 -13.95 6.26
C ASP A 3 -25.32 -13.01 7.12
N GLY A 4 -24.47 -12.21 6.47
CA GLY A 4 -23.55 -11.28 7.15
C GLY A 4 -22.28 -11.90 7.72
N ALA A 5 -22.02 -13.20 7.50
CA ALA A 5 -20.79 -13.88 7.89
C ALA A 5 -19.97 -14.40 6.67
N PRO A 6 -18.62 -14.36 6.73
CA PRO A 6 -17.79 -14.94 5.69
C PRO A 6 -17.94 -16.45 5.65
N LYS A 7 -18.13 -16.97 4.44
CA LYS A 7 -18.09 -18.40 4.11
C LYS A 7 -16.98 -18.58 3.09
N THR A 8 -15.88 -19.21 3.51
CA THR A 8 -14.75 -19.48 2.62
C THR A 8 -15.13 -20.53 1.59
N THR A 9 -14.71 -20.32 0.34
CA THR A 9 -14.79 -21.33 -0.73
C THR A 9 -13.50 -22.14 -0.87
N GLY A 10 -12.47 -21.79 -0.08
CA GLY A 10 -11.12 -22.36 -0.14
C GLY A 10 -10.10 -21.37 -0.71
N THR A 11 -8.86 -21.84 -0.85
CA THR A 11 -7.73 -21.05 -1.35
C THR A 11 -7.21 -21.58 -2.69
N PHE A 12 -6.61 -20.69 -3.47
CA PHE A 12 -5.77 -21.05 -4.62
C PHE A 12 -4.52 -20.17 -4.61
N SER A 13 -3.55 -20.58 -5.40
CA SER A 13 -2.31 -19.87 -5.64
C SER A 13 -2.14 -19.58 -7.12
N VAL A 14 -1.40 -18.53 -7.43
CA VAL A 14 -1.06 -18.12 -8.79
C VAL A 14 0.45 -18.19 -8.92
N ASP A 15 0.96 -18.94 -9.90
CA ASP A 15 2.40 -18.99 -10.15
C ASP A 15 2.89 -17.76 -10.95
N GLY A 16 4.21 -17.63 -11.12
CA GLY A 16 4.82 -16.51 -11.85
C GLY A 16 4.45 -16.41 -13.33
N SER A 17 3.74 -17.40 -13.89
CA SER A 17 3.18 -17.35 -15.25
C SER A 17 1.69 -16.98 -15.28
N GLY A 18 1.09 -16.71 -14.11
CA GLY A 18 -0.34 -16.42 -13.97
C GLY A 18 -1.21 -17.68 -13.91
N LYS A 19 -0.62 -18.88 -13.76
CA LYS A 19 -1.40 -20.12 -13.73
C LYS A 19 -1.97 -20.37 -12.33
N LEU A 20 -3.29 -20.59 -12.30
CA LEU A 20 -4.01 -20.94 -11.07
C LEU A 20 -3.75 -22.40 -10.67
N SER A 21 -3.55 -22.66 -9.38
CA SER A 21 -3.55 -24.03 -8.84
C SER A 21 -4.94 -24.67 -8.77
N LYS A 22 -5.98 -23.84 -8.69
CA LYS A 22 -7.40 -24.24 -8.71
C LYS A 22 -8.25 -23.10 -9.29
N SER A 23 -9.22 -23.44 -10.13
CA SER A 23 -10.09 -22.47 -10.83
C SER A 23 -11.58 -22.69 -10.60
N SER A 24 -11.94 -23.66 -9.74
CA SER A 24 -13.32 -23.99 -9.41
C SER A 24 -13.39 -24.48 -7.98
N PHE A 25 -14.40 -24.04 -7.24
CA PHE A 25 -14.64 -24.39 -5.85
C PHE A 25 -16.08 -24.82 -5.67
N ASP A 26 -16.28 -25.84 -4.85
CA ASP A 26 -17.62 -26.31 -4.50
C ASP A 26 -18.10 -25.50 -3.29
N ILE A 27 -19.37 -25.09 -3.35
CA ILE A 27 -20.07 -24.40 -2.27
C ILE A 27 -21.42 -25.06 -2.07
N ASP A 28 -21.89 -25.09 -0.82
CA ASP A 28 -23.23 -25.55 -0.51
C ASP A 28 -24.28 -24.69 -1.24
N SER A 29 -25.31 -25.34 -1.79
CA SER A 29 -26.33 -24.63 -2.59
C SER A 29 -27.16 -23.65 -1.77
N ASP A 30 -27.37 -23.96 -0.49
CA ASP A 30 -28.14 -23.10 0.40
C ASP A 30 -27.31 -21.86 0.73
N ASP A 31 -26.01 -22.02 1.04
CA ASP A 31 -25.07 -20.91 1.24
C ASP A 31 -24.97 -20.02 -0.01
N LEU A 32 -24.89 -20.61 -1.21
CA LEU A 32 -24.87 -19.86 -2.46
C LEU A 32 -26.16 -19.07 -2.69
N SER A 33 -27.31 -19.64 -2.31
CA SER A 33 -28.62 -19.01 -2.51
C SER A 33 -28.87 -17.79 -1.63
N SER A 34 -28.24 -17.75 -0.44
CA SER A 34 -28.29 -16.63 0.50
C SER A 34 -27.07 -15.72 0.38
N ALA A 35 -26.14 -16.00 -0.52
CA ALA A 35 -24.94 -15.21 -0.69
C ALA A 35 -25.26 -13.81 -1.25
N THR A 36 -24.78 -12.76 -0.58
CA THR A 36 -25.02 -11.36 -0.97
C THR A 36 -23.87 -10.78 -1.79
N ALA A 37 -22.64 -11.19 -1.50
CA ALA A 37 -21.45 -10.71 -2.17
C ALA A 37 -20.37 -11.78 -2.27
N PHE A 38 -19.53 -11.67 -3.30
CA PHE A 38 -18.25 -12.36 -3.42
C PHE A 38 -17.12 -11.43 -3.01
N ILE A 39 -16.14 -11.94 -2.27
CA ILE A 39 -14.96 -11.22 -1.78
C ILE A 39 -13.76 -12.13 -2.05
N LEU A 40 -12.74 -11.59 -2.70
CA LEU A 40 -11.45 -12.24 -2.88
C LEU A 40 -10.43 -11.58 -1.94
N THR A 41 -9.82 -12.39 -1.08
CA THR A 41 -8.80 -11.98 -0.12
C THR A 41 -7.42 -12.45 -0.55
N ILE A 42 -6.38 -11.76 -0.09
CA ILE A 42 -4.99 -12.23 -0.16
C ILE A 42 -4.69 -12.90 1.18
N GLU A 43 -4.37 -14.20 1.15
CA GLU A 43 -4.03 -14.95 2.36
C GLU A 43 -2.52 -14.98 2.58
N PRO A 44 -2.03 -14.85 3.82
CA PRO A 44 -0.61 -14.98 4.12
C PRO A 44 -0.11 -16.41 3.86
N ASN A 45 1.20 -16.56 3.65
CA ASN A 45 1.83 -17.86 3.48
C ASN A 45 3.08 -17.99 4.37
N PRO A 46 3.09 -18.86 5.40
CA PRO A 46 2.05 -19.84 5.74
C PRO A 46 0.78 -19.21 6.33
N ASP A 47 -0.39 -19.73 5.95
CA ASP A 47 -1.70 -19.26 6.43
C ASP A 47 -1.95 -19.72 7.88
N PRO A 48 -2.03 -18.79 8.85
CA PRO A 48 -2.23 -19.13 10.25
C PRO A 48 -3.70 -19.35 10.62
N SER A 49 -4.66 -19.05 9.73
CA SER A 49 -6.09 -18.96 10.05
C SER A 49 -6.98 -19.57 8.96
N PRO A 50 -8.01 -20.37 9.31
CA PRO A 50 -8.99 -20.82 8.33
C PRO A 50 -10.01 -19.73 7.91
N ASN A 51 -10.08 -18.61 8.64
CA ASN A 51 -10.90 -17.47 8.26
C ASN A 51 -10.17 -16.61 7.23
N PRO A 52 -10.89 -16.01 6.26
CA PRO A 52 -10.28 -15.06 5.33
C PRO A 52 -9.55 -13.94 6.07
N SER A 53 -8.42 -13.50 5.51
CA SER A 53 -7.68 -12.33 6.01
C SER A 53 -8.48 -11.04 5.85
N ASP A 54 -8.04 -9.98 6.54
CA ASP A 54 -8.59 -8.63 6.34
C ASP A 54 -8.17 -8.00 4.99
N VAL A 55 -7.23 -8.62 4.26
CA VAL A 55 -6.68 -8.13 2.98
C VAL A 55 -7.65 -8.39 1.83
N HIS A 56 -8.77 -7.69 1.84
CA HIS A 56 -9.81 -7.80 0.82
C HIS A 56 -9.41 -7.05 -0.46
N LEU A 57 -9.09 -7.80 -1.54
CA LEU A 57 -8.56 -7.25 -2.78
C LEU A 57 -9.67 -6.74 -3.71
N ILE A 58 -10.65 -7.58 -4.02
CA ILE A 58 -11.78 -7.23 -4.90
C ILE A 58 -13.06 -7.85 -4.36
N ALA A 59 -14.16 -7.13 -4.51
CA ALA A 59 -15.47 -7.60 -4.11
C ALA A 59 -16.56 -7.14 -5.08
N GLY A 60 -17.71 -7.79 -5.01
CA GLY A 60 -18.90 -7.42 -5.77
C GLY A 60 -20.15 -8.15 -5.26
N ASP A 61 -21.27 -7.44 -5.26
CA ASP A 61 -22.58 -8.01 -4.95
C ASP A 61 -23.01 -9.01 -6.04
N PHE A 62 -23.70 -10.07 -5.62
CA PHE A 62 -24.28 -11.03 -6.55
C PHE A 62 -25.47 -10.42 -7.30
N ASN A 63 -25.46 -10.58 -8.62
CA ASN A 63 -26.58 -10.37 -9.52
C ASN A 63 -26.87 -11.68 -10.27
N GLY A 64 -27.86 -12.42 -9.77
CA GLY A 64 -28.10 -13.80 -10.18
C GLY A 64 -26.92 -14.69 -9.81
N SER A 65 -26.35 -15.40 -10.79
CA SER A 65 -25.21 -16.30 -10.59
C SER A 65 -23.85 -15.65 -10.89
N SER A 66 -23.79 -14.32 -10.96
CA SER A 66 -22.57 -13.57 -11.32
C SER A 66 -22.37 -12.36 -10.41
N ALA A 67 -21.12 -11.91 -10.27
CA ALA A 67 -20.77 -10.68 -9.57
C ALA A 67 -19.74 -9.90 -10.40
N SER A 68 -19.88 -8.58 -10.49
CA SER A 68 -18.87 -7.72 -11.07
C SER A 68 -17.93 -7.28 -9.96
N LEU A 69 -16.67 -7.70 -10.03
CA LEU A 69 -15.70 -7.46 -8.96
C LEU A 69 -14.92 -6.17 -9.20
N SER A 70 -14.67 -5.41 -8.14
CA SER A 70 -13.82 -4.21 -8.19
C SER A 70 -13.14 -3.95 -6.86
N VAL A 71 -12.03 -3.21 -6.90
CA VAL A 71 -11.36 -2.68 -5.71
C VAL A 71 -12.21 -1.64 -4.99
N GLY A 72 -12.99 -0.85 -5.74
CA GLY A 72 -13.84 0.21 -5.20
C GLY A 72 -15.13 -0.26 -4.52
N HIS A 73 -15.35 -1.57 -4.44
CA HIS A 73 -16.48 -2.12 -3.69
C HIS A 73 -16.25 -1.90 -2.18
N GLY A 74 -17.30 -1.55 -1.43
CA GLY A 74 -17.20 -1.26 0.01
C GLY A 74 -16.79 -2.44 0.90
N ALA A 75 -16.74 -3.66 0.33
CA ALA A 75 -16.20 -4.85 0.99
C ALA A 75 -14.77 -5.21 0.55
N ALA A 76 -14.14 -4.37 -0.28
CA ALA A 76 -12.73 -4.42 -0.69
C ALA A 76 -12.03 -3.12 -0.23
N LEU A 77 -11.20 -2.50 -1.07
CA LEU A 77 -10.54 -1.22 -0.75
C LEU A 77 -11.51 -0.04 -0.59
N GLY A 78 -12.74 -0.14 -1.11
CA GLY A 78 -13.78 0.88 -0.93
C GLY A 78 -13.56 2.18 -1.74
N ASP A 79 -12.45 2.27 -2.47
CA ASP A 79 -12.13 3.36 -3.40
C ASP A 79 -11.52 2.82 -4.70
N ASN A 80 -11.64 3.57 -5.79
CA ASN A 80 -11.04 3.22 -7.09
C ASN A 80 -9.77 4.04 -7.39
N PHE A 81 -9.37 4.89 -6.46
CA PHE A 81 -8.20 5.76 -6.45
C PHE A 81 -8.12 6.72 -7.64
N SER A 82 -9.25 7.04 -8.26
CA SER A 82 -9.30 7.88 -9.46
C SER A 82 -9.17 9.39 -9.19
N SER A 83 -9.34 9.81 -7.93
CA SER A 83 -9.33 11.22 -7.50
C SER A 83 -8.15 11.58 -6.58
N ILE A 84 -7.21 10.66 -6.36
CA ILE A 84 -6.07 10.91 -5.47
C ILE A 84 -5.14 11.99 -6.04
N SER A 85 -4.46 12.70 -5.14
CA SER A 85 -3.44 13.67 -5.54
C SER A 85 -2.32 13.76 -4.50
N GLY A 86 -1.21 14.37 -4.88
CA GLY A 86 -0.04 14.43 -4.00
C GLY A 86 0.91 15.55 -4.37
N LYS A 87 1.59 16.07 -3.36
CA LYS A 87 2.77 16.93 -3.43
C LYS A 87 3.87 16.32 -2.59
N TYR A 88 5.10 16.59 -2.99
CA TYR A 88 6.29 16.22 -2.26
C TYR A 88 7.32 17.34 -2.39
N ILE A 89 8.30 17.30 -1.52
CA ILE A 89 9.55 18.05 -1.63
C ILE A 89 10.73 17.10 -1.72
N LEU A 90 11.83 17.57 -2.29
CA LEU A 90 13.14 16.96 -2.06
C LEU A 90 13.85 17.77 -0.98
N ALA A 91 14.20 17.11 0.12
CA ALA A 91 14.93 17.69 1.24
C ALA A 91 15.61 16.58 2.05
N THR A 92 16.62 16.94 2.84
CA THR A 92 17.30 16.05 3.80
C THR A 92 17.27 16.59 5.25
N PRO A 93 16.08 16.81 5.84
CA PRO A 93 15.93 17.40 7.17
C PRO A 93 16.68 16.65 8.29
N THR A 94 17.08 15.39 8.10
CA THR A 94 17.69 14.57 9.14
C THR A 94 19.21 14.77 9.30
N ASN A 95 19.88 15.57 8.45
CA ASN A 95 21.32 15.85 8.57
C ASN A 95 21.75 17.34 8.60
N GLY A 96 20.81 18.29 8.51
CA GLY A 96 21.10 19.72 8.54
C GLY A 96 20.97 20.37 7.15
N ALA A 97 21.59 21.53 6.95
CA ALA A 97 21.42 22.32 5.73
C ALA A 97 22.66 22.29 4.82
N ASP A 98 22.38 22.37 3.52
CA ASP A 98 23.25 22.62 2.37
C ASP A 98 24.29 21.53 2.07
N THR A 99 23.91 20.25 2.18
CA THR A 99 24.81 19.13 1.86
C THR A 99 24.33 18.25 0.70
N ASP A 100 23.05 17.90 0.67
CA ASP A 100 22.54 16.79 -0.14
C ASP A 100 20.99 16.78 -0.25
N GLU A 101 20.34 17.94 -0.30
CA GLU A 101 18.88 18.12 -0.16
C GLU A 101 18.06 17.42 -1.24
N LYS A 102 18.69 16.94 -2.30
CA LYS A 102 18.03 16.17 -3.35
C LYS A 102 17.99 14.67 -3.05
N SER A 103 18.51 14.27 -1.90
CA SER A 103 18.67 12.89 -1.45
C SER A 103 17.65 12.47 -0.40
N GLY A 104 16.49 13.12 -0.37
CA GLY A 104 15.35 12.67 0.43
C GLY A 104 14.07 13.09 -0.26
N ILE A 105 12.98 12.42 0.09
CA ILE A 105 11.64 12.72 -0.42
C ILE A 105 10.67 12.77 0.77
N TRP A 106 9.92 13.86 0.85
CA TRP A 106 8.93 14.04 1.92
C TRP A 106 7.58 14.45 1.32
N PHE A 107 6.52 13.73 1.67
CA PHE A 107 5.19 13.91 1.09
C PHE A 107 4.40 15.02 1.81
N LEU A 108 4.93 16.24 1.72
CA LEU A 108 4.38 17.43 2.34
C LEU A 108 4.33 18.62 1.36
N ASP A 109 3.52 19.62 1.69
CA ASP A 109 3.36 20.85 0.93
C ASP A 109 3.92 22.05 1.71
N LEU A 110 4.79 22.82 1.06
CA LEU A 110 5.39 24.06 1.59
C LEU A 110 4.83 25.33 0.93
N SER A 111 3.83 25.23 0.06
CA SER A 111 3.31 26.38 -0.70
C SER A 111 2.73 27.51 0.17
N SER A 112 2.34 27.20 1.41
CA SER A 112 1.86 28.19 2.39
C SER A 112 2.99 28.91 3.16
N GLY A 113 4.23 28.45 3.02
CA GLY A 113 5.38 28.87 3.85
C GLY A 113 5.56 28.04 5.13
N SER A 114 4.62 27.14 5.45
CA SER A 114 4.72 26.17 6.55
C SER A 114 4.42 24.75 6.04
N PRO A 115 5.02 23.70 6.64
CA PRO A 115 4.70 22.31 6.32
C PRO A 115 3.21 21.99 6.52
N ALA A 116 2.61 21.42 5.49
CA ALA A 116 1.24 20.89 5.48
C ALA A 116 1.21 19.51 4.81
N VAL A 117 0.10 18.79 4.97
CA VAL A 117 -0.13 17.49 4.34
C VAL A 117 0.03 17.60 2.82
N GLY A 118 0.86 16.74 2.25
CA GLY A 118 1.12 16.72 0.80
C GLY A 118 0.20 15.76 0.04
N LEU A 119 -0.31 14.72 0.69
CA LEU A 119 -1.08 13.64 0.07
C LEU A 119 -2.59 13.79 0.33
N ASP A 120 -3.37 13.56 -0.71
CA ASP A 120 -4.83 13.37 -0.64
C ASP A 120 -5.13 11.93 -1.05
N LEU A 121 -5.22 11.06 -0.04
CA LEU A 121 -5.42 9.63 -0.15
C LEU A 121 -6.59 9.21 0.75
N PRO A 122 -7.45 8.25 0.31
CA PRO A 122 -8.48 7.71 1.17
C PRO A 122 -7.85 6.89 2.31
N THR A 123 -8.55 6.80 3.43
CA THR A 123 -8.18 5.85 4.50
C THR A 123 -8.35 4.42 4.00
N LEU A 124 -7.31 3.61 4.13
CA LEU A 124 -7.36 2.20 3.76
C LEU A 124 -8.13 1.38 4.81
N PRO A 125 -8.86 0.32 4.42
CA PRO A 125 -9.42 -0.63 5.36
C PRO A 125 -8.31 -1.43 6.07
N ALA A 126 -8.68 -2.16 7.12
CA ALA A 126 -7.77 -3.06 7.82
C ALA A 126 -7.12 -4.06 6.84
N GLY A 127 -5.90 -4.50 7.15
CA GLY A 127 -5.13 -5.39 6.28
C GLY A 127 -4.33 -4.69 5.19
N TRP A 128 -4.32 -3.36 5.16
CA TRP A 128 -3.61 -2.59 4.13
C TRP A 128 -2.85 -1.39 4.72
N LYS A 129 -1.70 -1.09 4.11
CA LYS A 129 -0.92 0.13 4.33
C LYS A 129 -0.57 0.80 3.01
N TYR A 130 -0.25 2.08 3.06
CA TYR A 130 0.48 2.71 1.96
C TYR A 130 1.98 2.49 2.14
N GLU A 131 2.73 2.45 1.06
CA GLU A 131 4.19 2.53 1.09
C GLU A 131 4.69 3.53 0.05
N GLY A 132 5.59 4.40 0.46
CA GLY A 132 6.30 5.29 -0.45
C GLY A 132 7.55 4.64 -1.02
N TRP A 133 7.90 4.99 -2.25
CA TRP A 133 9.08 4.47 -2.94
C TRP A 133 9.75 5.55 -3.77
N THR A 134 11.07 5.45 -3.90
CA THR A 134 11.84 6.08 -4.97
C THR A 134 12.49 5.02 -5.86
N VAL A 135 12.58 5.30 -7.15
CA VAL A 135 13.28 4.41 -8.10
C VAL A 135 14.65 4.99 -8.40
N ILE A 136 15.69 4.42 -7.80
CA ILE A 136 17.07 4.89 -7.89
C ILE A 136 17.84 3.90 -8.75
N ASN A 137 18.32 4.36 -9.91
CA ASN A 137 19.02 3.50 -10.90
C ASN A 137 18.22 2.23 -11.28
N GLY A 138 16.89 2.33 -11.34
CA GLY A 138 15.99 1.21 -11.65
C GLY A 138 15.69 0.28 -10.47
N VAL A 139 16.22 0.55 -9.28
CA VAL A 139 15.94 -0.20 -8.05
C VAL A 139 14.91 0.57 -7.23
N PRO A 140 13.73 -0.02 -6.91
CA PRO A 140 12.81 0.58 -5.97
C PRO A 140 13.41 0.55 -4.56
N VAL A 141 13.37 1.68 -3.86
CA VAL A 141 13.82 1.84 -2.48
C VAL A 141 12.68 2.46 -1.69
N THR A 142 12.30 1.82 -0.59
CA THR A 142 11.24 2.29 0.30
C THR A 142 11.54 3.69 0.82
N SER A 143 10.49 4.47 1.05
CA SER A 143 10.50 5.72 1.81
C SER A 143 9.56 5.63 3.02
N GLY A 144 9.27 4.42 3.50
CA GLY A 144 8.43 4.17 4.66
C GLY A 144 7.01 3.72 4.34
N THR A 145 6.48 2.82 5.17
CA THR A 145 5.06 2.42 5.19
C THR A 145 4.26 3.32 6.13
N PHE A 146 3.02 3.64 5.79
CA PHE A 146 2.18 4.52 6.61
C PHE A 146 0.69 4.21 6.45
N THR A 147 -0.08 4.50 7.50
CA THR A 147 -1.55 4.44 7.51
C THR A 147 -2.20 5.84 7.55
N SER A 148 -1.41 6.87 7.84
CA SER A 148 -1.85 8.25 7.99
C SER A 148 -0.96 9.19 7.20
N VAL A 149 -1.57 10.15 6.50
CA VAL A 149 -0.86 11.19 5.74
C VAL A 149 -0.47 12.39 6.60
N THR A 150 -0.82 12.39 7.88
CA THR A 150 -0.59 13.50 8.83
C THR A 150 0.34 13.13 9.98
N GLU A 151 0.98 11.96 9.91
CA GLU A 151 1.88 11.43 10.93
C GLU A 151 3.16 10.92 10.28
N VAL A 152 4.16 10.57 11.10
CA VAL A 152 5.38 9.90 10.61
C VAL A 152 5.02 8.51 10.06
N ASP A 153 5.82 8.01 9.13
CA ASP A 153 5.76 6.61 8.70
C ASP A 153 6.37 5.67 9.76
N ASP A 154 6.29 4.37 9.48
CA ASP A 154 6.63 3.33 10.44
C ASP A 154 8.14 3.16 10.68
N ALA A 155 8.99 3.64 9.76
CA ALA A 155 10.44 3.44 9.82
C ALA A 155 11.24 4.42 8.94
N ASP A 156 12.42 4.79 9.42
CA ASP A 156 13.37 5.72 8.80
C ASP A 156 14.76 5.07 8.57
N PRO A 157 14.85 3.89 7.92
CA PRO A 157 16.09 3.09 7.82
C PRO A 157 17.29 3.80 7.15
N PHE A 158 17.03 4.81 6.33
CA PHE A 158 18.06 5.51 5.56
C PHE A 158 18.34 6.94 6.07
N SER A 159 17.53 7.42 7.01
CA SER A 159 17.66 8.73 7.65
C SER A 159 18.87 8.83 8.57
N SER A 160 19.33 10.06 8.79
CA SER A 160 20.39 10.39 9.73
C SER A 160 19.81 10.72 11.12
N THR A 161 20.57 11.42 11.97
CA THR A 161 20.28 11.53 13.41
C THR A 161 19.36 12.68 13.82
N GLN A 162 19.08 13.65 12.95
CA GLN A 162 18.18 14.76 13.28
C GLN A 162 16.71 14.36 13.02
N PRO A 163 15.75 14.95 13.76
CA PRO A 163 14.34 14.61 13.57
C PRO A 163 13.81 15.04 12.19
N GLY A 164 13.08 14.15 11.54
CA GLY A 164 12.34 14.44 10.31
C GLY A 164 11.01 15.18 10.55
N PRO A 165 10.37 15.67 9.48
CA PRO A 165 9.00 16.18 9.49
C PRO A 165 7.97 15.15 10.03
N PRO A 166 6.85 15.60 10.61
CA PRO A 166 5.78 14.73 11.09
C PRO A 166 4.83 14.31 9.94
N PHE A 167 5.39 13.85 8.82
CA PHE A 167 4.68 13.40 7.63
C PHE A 167 5.43 12.21 7.03
N PRO A 168 4.79 11.36 6.20
CA PRO A 168 5.50 10.28 5.53
C PRO A 168 6.62 10.82 4.64
N GLY A 169 7.77 10.16 4.66
CA GLY A 169 8.95 10.58 3.92
C GLY A 169 10.24 10.04 4.51
N GLU A 170 11.28 10.08 3.70
CA GLU A 170 12.55 9.47 4.04
C GLU A 170 13.71 10.28 3.45
N ASP A 171 14.80 10.29 4.21
CA ASP A 171 16.10 10.72 3.74
C ASP A 171 16.92 9.51 3.30
N TYR A 172 17.59 9.58 2.16
CA TYR A 172 18.50 8.56 1.67
C TYR A 172 19.95 8.97 1.96
N LEU A 173 20.40 8.83 3.21
CA LEU A 173 21.69 9.34 3.66
C LEU A 173 22.64 8.24 4.13
N VAL A 174 22.11 7.20 4.76
CA VAL A 174 22.87 6.09 5.33
C VAL A 174 22.32 4.74 4.86
N ASN A 175 23.07 3.67 5.10
CA ASN A 175 22.63 2.28 4.85
C ASN A 175 22.15 1.99 3.42
N ALA A 176 22.76 2.64 2.42
CA ALA A 176 22.40 2.43 1.01
C ALA A 176 22.33 0.92 0.65
N PRO A 177 21.24 0.45 0.03
CA PRO A 177 21.14 -0.93 -0.43
C PRO A 177 22.28 -1.32 -1.38
N ASN A 178 22.59 -2.61 -1.45
CA ASN A 178 23.62 -3.12 -2.35
C ASN A 178 23.41 -2.67 -3.80
N GLY A 179 24.43 -2.06 -4.39
CA GLY A 179 24.38 -1.54 -5.76
C GLY A 179 23.94 -0.07 -5.87
N LEU A 180 23.55 0.57 -4.76
CA LEU A 180 23.25 1.99 -4.68
C LEU A 180 24.30 2.73 -3.83
N THR A 181 24.24 4.05 -3.85
CA THR A 181 25.10 4.92 -3.03
C THR A 181 24.28 6.09 -2.55
N PHE A 182 24.36 6.38 -1.26
CA PHE A 182 23.75 7.54 -0.61
C PHE A 182 24.84 8.49 -0.09
N PRO A 183 24.61 9.82 -0.12
CA PRO A 183 23.46 10.48 -0.71
C PRO A 183 23.42 10.38 -2.26
N THR A 184 22.23 10.51 -2.84
CA THR A 184 21.98 10.47 -4.30
C THR A 184 21.00 11.56 -4.73
N ASP A 185 21.12 12.05 -5.95
CA ASP A 185 20.19 13.04 -6.50
C ASP A 185 18.92 12.34 -7.05
N LEU A 186 17.76 12.58 -6.44
CA LEU A 186 16.45 12.07 -6.87
C LEU A 186 15.78 12.92 -7.97
N SER A 187 16.36 14.06 -8.35
CA SER A 187 15.78 15.01 -9.31
C SER A 187 15.51 14.33 -10.65
N GLY A 188 14.28 14.46 -11.15
CA GLY A 188 13.87 13.85 -12.43
C GLY A 188 13.72 12.33 -12.39
N GLY A 189 13.84 11.71 -11.20
CA GLY A 189 13.55 10.31 -10.97
C GLY A 189 12.05 10.01 -10.88
N THR A 190 11.73 8.80 -10.40
CA THR A 190 10.35 8.34 -10.18
C THR A 190 10.11 8.11 -8.70
N ALA A 191 8.99 8.63 -8.20
CA ALA A 191 8.44 8.30 -6.89
C ALA A 191 7.10 7.58 -7.08
N VAL A 192 6.80 6.63 -6.19
CA VAL A 192 5.58 5.82 -6.23
C VAL A 192 4.98 5.77 -4.83
N ILE A 193 3.65 5.83 -4.73
CA ILE A 193 2.92 5.37 -3.55
C ILE A 193 2.19 4.09 -3.96
N SER A 194 2.42 2.99 -3.25
CA SER A 194 1.72 1.73 -3.43
C SER A 194 0.78 1.45 -2.26
N ILE A 195 -0.08 0.44 -2.43
CA ILE A 195 -0.97 -0.09 -1.40
C ILE A 195 -0.52 -1.54 -1.16
N GLU A 196 -0.05 -1.81 0.04
CA GLU A 196 0.59 -3.07 0.42
C GLU A 196 -0.27 -3.82 1.44
N PRO A 197 -0.40 -5.16 1.35
CA PRO A 197 -0.95 -5.98 2.42
C PRO A 197 -0.22 -5.73 3.75
N ASP A 198 -0.95 -5.77 4.86
CA ASP A 198 -0.38 -5.73 6.21
C ASP A 198 -1.05 -6.78 7.12
N PRO A 199 -0.32 -7.81 7.59
CA PRO A 199 1.08 -8.10 7.28
C PRO A 199 1.28 -8.50 5.81
N ASP A 200 2.44 -8.14 5.25
CA ASP A 200 2.96 -8.64 3.96
C ASP A 200 3.47 -10.10 4.07
#